data_AF-A0A172T2D4-F1
#
_entry.id   AF-A0A172T2D4-F1
#
_cell.length_a   1.000
_cell.length_b   1.000
_cell.length_c   1.000
_cell.angle_alpha   90.00
_cell.angle_beta   90.00
_cell.angle_gamma   90.00
#
_symmetry.space_group_name_H-M   'P 1'
#
loop_
_entity.id
_entity.type
_entity.pdbx_description
1 polymer ?
#
loop_
_entity_poly.entity_id
_entity_poly.type
_entity_poly.pdbx_seq_one_letter_code
_entity_poly.pdbx_strand_id
1 'polypeptide(L)'
;MSNSPSNDVVRFVVKIVIYSFAVSFVIFLLGVLLRHFSFALGVLLGEAGVMIGLISSVTTKDRFIKFGKGYFRTGYFLRYVLYASLFLLASLILKNPTEGILGVFAGLMSLKIVVFLFAWRWKL
;
A
#
# COMPACT_ATOMS: atom_id res chain seq x y z
N MET A 1 1.32 24.22 18.95
CA MET A 1 1.60 22.77 19.07
C MET A 1 2.37 22.33 17.84
N SER A 2 3.64 21.90 17.99
CA SER A 2 4.40 21.34 16.88
C SER A 2 3.74 20.01 16.49
N ASN A 3 3.28 19.94 15.26
CA ASN A 3 2.51 18.81 14.73
C ASN A 3 3.45 17.79 14.05
N SER A 4 4.60 17.52 14.67
CA SER A 4 5.50 16.47 14.17
C SER A 4 4.93 15.12 14.63
N PRO A 5 4.89 14.09 13.77
CA PRO A 5 4.53 12.75 14.22
C PRO A 5 5.44 12.35 15.39
N SER A 6 4.87 11.72 16.42
CA SER A 6 5.69 11.22 17.53
C SER A 6 6.68 10.18 17.01
N ASN A 7 7.85 10.08 17.64
CA ASN A 7 8.87 9.12 17.26
C ASN A 7 8.33 7.67 17.23
N ASP A 8 7.33 7.36 18.06
CA ASP A 8 6.69 6.04 18.12
C ASP A 8 5.86 5.74 16.87
N VAL A 9 5.13 6.74 16.34
CA VAL A 9 4.38 6.60 15.08
C VAL A 9 5.31 6.36 13.90
N VAL A 10 6.43 7.10 13.84
CA VAL A 10 7.43 6.91 12.78
C VAL A 10 8.04 5.51 12.87
N ARG A 11 8.45 5.08 14.08
CA ARG A 11 9.00 3.74 14.31
C ARG A 11 8.01 2.64 13.93
N PHE A 12 6.73 2.81 14.26
CA PHE A 12 5.67 1.89 13.89
C PHE A 12 5.50 1.76 12.38
N VAL A 13 5.45 2.89 11.67
CA VAL A 13 5.31 2.88 10.20
C VAL A 13 6.52 2.25 9.53
N VAL A 14 7.74 2.54 9.99
CA VAL A 14 8.96 1.88 9.50
C VAL A 14 8.87 0.36 9.69
N LYS A 15 8.40 -0.09 10.85
CA LYS A 15 8.24 -1.52 11.11
C LYS A 15 7.17 -2.14 10.20
N ILE A 16 6.04 -1.48 9.99
CA ILE A 16 5.03 -1.92 9.01
C ILE A 16 5.66 -2.06 7.61
N VAL A 17 6.41 -1.06 7.15
CA VAL A 17 7.06 -1.04 5.84
C VAL A 17 7.98 -2.26 5.66
N ILE A 18 8.82 -2.56 6.66
CA ILE A 18 9.74 -3.70 6.61
C ILE A 18 8.98 -5.03 6.49
N TYR A 19 7.96 -5.24 7.32
CA TYR A 19 7.18 -6.48 7.29
C TYR A 19 6.32 -6.58 6.02
N SER A 20 5.79 -5.46 5.53
CA SER A 20 5.02 -5.39 4.28
C SER A 20 5.89 -5.83 3.11
N PHE A 21 7.10 -5.27 3.04
CA PHE A 21 8.08 -5.64 2.05
C PHE A 21 8.44 -7.12 2.12
N ALA A 22 8.64 -7.68 3.32
CA ALA A 22 8.93 -9.10 3.50
C ALA A 22 7.81 -10.01 2.97
N VAL A 23 6.55 -9.70 3.31
CA VAL A 23 5.38 -10.46 2.82
C VAL A 23 5.26 -10.34 1.31
N SER A 24 5.37 -9.12 0.79
CA SER A 24 5.27 -8.83 -0.65
C SER A 24 6.39 -9.52 -1.44
N PHE A 25 7.61 -9.55 -0.88
CA PHE A 25 8.75 -10.25 -1.47
C PHE A 25 8.52 -11.76 -1.58
N VAL A 26 7.92 -12.39 -0.56
CA VAL A 26 7.55 -13.81 -0.63
C VAL A 26 6.51 -14.04 -1.74
N ILE A 27 5.48 -13.20 -1.84
CA ILE A 27 4.45 -13.31 -2.89
C ILE A 27 5.04 -13.09 -4.29
N PHE A 28 5.95 -12.12 -4.43
CA PHE A 28 6.71 -11.88 -5.65
C PHE A 28 7.50 -13.11 -6.07
N LEU A 29 8.27 -13.72 -5.15
CA LEU A 29 9.04 -14.93 -5.42
C LEU A 29 8.15 -16.09 -5.87
N LEU A 30 6.98 -16.28 -5.25
CA LEU A 30 6.01 -17.27 -5.70
C LEU A 30 5.56 -17.02 -7.14
N GLY A 31 5.27 -15.77 -7.50
CA GLY A 31 4.93 -15.39 -8.87
C GLY A 31 6.03 -15.73 -9.87
N VAL A 32 7.29 -15.42 -9.53
CA VAL A 32 8.46 -15.74 -10.37
C VAL A 32 8.67 -17.24 -10.51
N LEU A 33 8.61 -17.99 -9.41
CA LEU A 33 8.80 -19.45 -9.38
C LEU A 33 7.76 -20.17 -10.23
N LEU A 34 6.51 -19.70 -10.21
CA LEU A 34 5.40 -20.21 -11.01
C LEU A 34 5.39 -19.66 -12.45
N ARG A 35 6.38 -18.86 -12.84
CA ARG A 35 6.51 -18.23 -14.17
C ARG A 35 5.37 -17.25 -14.52
N HIS A 36 4.64 -16.75 -13.53
CA HIS A 36 3.64 -15.69 -13.69
C HIS A 36 4.29 -14.31 -13.53
N PHE A 37 5.08 -13.91 -14.53
CA PHE A 37 5.86 -12.67 -14.48
C PHE A 37 4.99 -11.41 -14.45
N SER A 38 3.83 -11.40 -15.12
CA SER A 38 2.90 -10.26 -15.05
C SER A 38 2.36 -10.09 -13.64
N PHE A 39 2.02 -11.21 -12.98
CA PHE A 39 1.63 -11.19 -11.57
C PHE A 39 2.75 -10.65 -10.68
N ALA A 40 3.98 -11.18 -10.82
CA ALA A 40 5.12 -10.73 -10.01
C ALA A 40 5.39 -9.22 -10.16
N LEU A 41 5.36 -8.69 -11.39
CA LEU A 41 5.49 -7.25 -11.62
C LEU A 41 4.32 -6.46 -11.03
N GLY A 42 3.10 -6.99 -11.12
CA GLY A 42 1.93 -6.44 -10.45
C GLY A 42 2.14 -6.31 -8.94
N VAL A 43 2.71 -7.32 -8.28
CA VAL A 43 3.02 -7.30 -6.83
C VAL A 43 3.93 -6.12 -6.49
N LEU A 44 4.97 -5.88 -7.30
CA LEU A 44 5.88 -4.74 -7.10
C LEU A 44 5.16 -3.39 -7.24
N LEU A 45 4.27 -3.24 -8.23
CA LEU A 45 3.45 -2.04 -8.40
C LEU A 45 2.52 -1.81 -7.20
N GLY A 46 1.89 -2.89 -6.71
CA GLY A 46 1.04 -2.84 -5.52
C GLY A 46 1.81 -2.41 -4.28
N GLU A 47 3.00 -2.99 -4.05
CA GLU A 47 3.86 -2.63 -2.91
C GLU A 47 4.34 -1.19 -2.99
N ALA A 48 4.72 -0.69 -4.18
CA ALA A 48 5.05 0.72 -4.36
C ALA A 48 3.87 1.63 -3.94
N GLY A 49 2.64 1.25 -4.27
CA GLY A 49 1.43 1.91 -3.80
C GLY A 49 1.28 1.91 -2.28
N VAL A 50 1.56 0.78 -1.62
CA VAL A 50 1.57 0.67 -0.16
C VAL A 50 2.58 1.65 0.44
N MET A 51 3.81 1.67 -0.06
CA MET A 51 4.88 2.55 0.44
C MET A 51 4.49 4.02 0.31
N ILE A 52 4.04 4.44 -0.88
CA ILE A 52 3.60 5.81 -1.12
C ILE A 52 2.42 6.16 -0.20
N GLY A 53 1.46 5.25 -0.03
CA GLY A 53 0.30 5.45 0.84
C GLY A 53 0.68 5.61 2.31
N LEU A 54 1.61 4.80 2.83
CA LEU A 54 2.10 4.87 4.20
C LEU A 54 2.91 6.14 4.45
N ILE A 55 3.85 6.46 3.56
CA ILE A 55 4.67 7.68 3.66
C ILE A 55 3.78 8.92 3.60
N SER A 56 2.82 8.97 2.67
CA SER A 56 1.84 10.06 2.57
C SER A 56 1.03 10.21 3.86
N SER A 57 0.67 9.10 4.52
CA SER A 57 -0.08 9.12 5.78
C SER A 57 0.69 9.74 6.94
N VAL A 58 2.03 9.66 6.94
CA VAL A 58 2.89 10.25 7.98
C VAL A 58 3.27 11.69 7.65
N THR A 59 3.50 11.98 6.37
CA THR A 59 4.05 13.27 5.92
C THR A 59 2.98 14.32 5.62
N THR A 60 1.80 13.89 5.17
CA THR A 60 0.76 14.80 4.67
C THR A 60 -0.30 15.00 5.74
N LYS A 61 -0.53 16.26 6.15
CA LYS A 61 -1.70 16.58 6.97
C LYS A 61 -2.96 16.38 6.14
N ASP A 62 -3.86 15.52 6.63
CA ASP A 62 -5.15 15.34 6.01
C ASP A 62 -5.93 16.66 6.02
N ARG A 63 -6.31 17.12 4.82
CA ARG A 63 -7.20 18.26 4.66
C ARG A 63 -8.63 17.76 4.67
N PHE A 64 -9.48 18.46 5.42
CA PHE A 64 -10.91 18.20 5.46
C PHE A 64 -11.61 19.27 4.64
N ILE A 65 -12.29 18.85 3.58
CA ILE A 65 -13.15 19.73 2.80
C ILE A 65 -14.59 19.44 3.23
N LYS A 66 -15.30 20.46 3.71
CA LYS A 66 -16.72 20.32 4.05
C LYS A 66 -17.52 20.25 2.75
N PHE A 67 -18.28 19.18 2.55
CA PHE A 67 -19.13 19.00 1.38
C PHE A 67 -20.55 18.71 1.86
N GLY A 68 -21.41 19.73 1.82
CA GLY A 68 -22.77 19.66 2.40
C GLY A 68 -22.76 19.36 3.89
N LYS A 69 -23.42 18.26 4.30
CA LYS A 69 -23.48 17.77 5.70
C LYS A 69 -22.30 16.85 6.07
N GLY A 70 -21.42 16.50 5.12
CA GLY A 70 -20.30 15.57 5.34
C GLY A 70 -18.93 16.27 5.33
N TYR A 71 -17.94 15.59 5.91
CA TYR A 71 -16.53 15.97 5.81
C TYR A 71 -15.80 15.02 4.87
N PHE A 72 -15.16 15.56 3.85
CA PHE A 72 -14.35 14.80 2.90
C PHE A 72 -12.88 14.86 3.29
N ARG A 73 -12.29 13.69 3.58
CA ARG A 73 -10.88 13.57 3.96
C ARG A 73 -10.04 13.38 2.70
N THR A 74 -9.39 14.43 2.22
CA THR A 74 -8.76 14.44 0.89
C THR A 74 -7.63 13.44 0.74
N GLY A 75 -6.84 13.18 1.79
CA GLY A 75 -5.75 12.21 1.73
C GLY A 75 -6.25 10.78 1.58
N TYR A 76 -7.43 10.45 2.12
CA TYR A 76 -8.07 9.15 1.91
C TYR A 76 -8.47 8.97 0.45
N PHE A 77 -9.12 9.97 -0.14
CA PHE A 77 -9.46 9.93 -1.56
C PHE A 77 -8.25 9.80 -2.46
N LEU A 78 -7.18 10.56 -2.21
CA LEU A 78 -5.96 10.52 -3.01
C LEU A 78 -5.32 9.12 -3.00
N ARG A 79 -5.33 8.43 -1.84
CA ARG A 79 -4.87 7.05 -1.74
C ARG A 79 -5.74 6.09 -2.55
N TYR A 80 -7.06 6.26 -2.54
CA TYR A 80 -7.96 5.45 -3.38
C TYR A 80 -7.72 5.67 -4.87
N VAL A 81 -7.58 6.93 -5.30
CA VAL A 81 -7.27 7.28 -6.68
C VAL A 81 -5.92 6.69 -7.09
N LEU A 82 -4.90 6.75 -6.22
CA LEU A 82 -3.61 6.12 -6.44
C LEU A 82 -3.76 4.61 -6.64
N TYR A 83 -4.45 3.92 -5.74
CA TYR A 83 -4.63 2.46 -5.84
C TYR A 83 -5.40 2.05 -7.09
N ALA A 84 -6.47 2.77 -7.44
CA ALA A 84 -7.20 2.54 -8.68
C ALA A 84 -6.32 2.76 -9.92
N SER A 85 -5.50 3.82 -9.90
CA SER A 85 -4.54 4.12 -10.97
C SER A 85 -3.50 3.01 -11.14
N LEU A 86 -3.07 2.34 -10.07
CA LEU A 86 -2.13 1.22 -10.14
C LEU A 86 -2.73 -0.01 -10.81
N PHE A 87 -4.00 -0.32 -10.53
CA PHE A 87 -4.72 -1.39 -11.24
C PHE A 87 -4.84 -1.08 -12.72
N LEU A 88 -5.20 0.16 -13.08
CA LEU A 88 -5.28 0.59 -14.46
C LEU A 88 -3.90 0.53 -15.14
N LEU A 89 -2.86 1.03 -14.48
CA LEU A 89 -1.49 1.00 -14.99
C LEU A 89 -1.04 -0.44 -15.28
N ALA A 90 -1.25 -1.36 -14.33
CA ALA A 90 -0.92 -2.76 -14.50
C ALA A 90 -1.67 -3.40 -15.68
N SER A 91 -2.94 -3.05 -15.88
CA SER A 91 -3.72 -3.55 -17.01
C SER A 91 -3.22 -3.06 -18.38
N LEU A 92 -2.55 -1.90 -18.42
CA LEU A 92 -2.07 -1.29 -19.65
C LEU A 92 -0.64 -1.71 -20.02
N ILE A 93 0.25 -1.86 -19.04
CA ILE A 93 1.68 -2.06 -19.31
C ILE A 93 2.13 -3.53 -19.26
N LEU A 94 1.33 -4.41 -18.66
CA LEU A 94 1.71 -5.81 -18.46
C LEU A 94 1.12 -6.71 -19.54
N LYS A 95 1.89 -7.73 -19.93
CA LYS A 95 1.53 -8.66 -21.02
C LYS A 95 0.23 -9.43 -20.74
N ASN A 96 0.01 -9.82 -19.48
CA ASN A 96 -1.23 -10.45 -19.03
C ASN A 96 -1.94 -9.52 -18.02
N PRO A 97 -2.96 -8.76 -18.46
CA PRO A 97 -3.64 -7.78 -17.60
C PRO A 97 -4.27 -8.39 -16.35
N THR A 98 -4.89 -9.56 -16.48
CA THR A 98 -5.56 -10.24 -15.35
C THR A 98 -4.56 -10.63 -14.27
N GLU A 99 -3.44 -11.24 -14.67
CA GLU A 99 -2.34 -11.56 -13.74
C GLU A 99 -1.76 -10.29 -13.11
N GLY A 100 -1.56 -9.23 -13.90
CA GLY A 100 -1.06 -7.95 -13.43
C GLY A 100 -1.95 -7.33 -12.36
N ILE A 101 -3.26 -7.28 -12.59
CA ILE A 101 -4.27 -6.80 -11.64
C ILE A 101 -4.25 -7.63 -10.36
N LEU A 102 -4.22 -8.97 -10.48
CA LEU A 102 -4.14 -9.86 -9.32
C LEU A 102 -2.83 -9.66 -8.53
N GLY A 103 -1.73 -9.38 -9.23
CA GLY A 103 -0.46 -9.04 -8.62
C GLY A 103 -0.55 -7.74 -7.82
N VAL A 104 -1.09 -6.67 -8.42
CA VAL A 104 -1.30 -5.39 -7.71
C VAL A 104 -2.17 -5.59 -6.47
N PHE A 105 -3.24 -6.37 -6.60
CA PHE A 105 -4.10 -6.70 -5.47
C PHE A 105 -3.32 -7.41 -4.35
N ALA A 106 -2.53 -8.43 -4.69
CA ALA A 106 -1.71 -9.16 -3.72
C ALA A 106 -0.66 -8.25 -3.05
N GLY A 107 -0.03 -7.36 -3.81
CA GLY A 107 0.89 -6.34 -3.28
C GLY A 107 0.19 -5.38 -2.33
N LEU A 108 -1.01 -4.89 -2.64
CA LEU A 108 -1.77 -4.04 -1.72
C LEU A 108 -2.24 -4.78 -0.45
N MET A 109 -2.45 -6.09 -0.55
CA MET A 109 -2.85 -6.94 0.57
C MET A 109 -1.71 -7.22 1.57
N SER A 110 -0.44 -7.05 1.17
CA SER A 110 0.72 -7.24 2.06
C SER A 110 0.57 -6.41 3.35
N LEU A 111 0.17 -5.15 3.21
CA LEU A 111 -0.08 -4.25 4.34
C LEU A 111 -1.16 -4.79 5.27
N LYS A 112 -2.29 -5.26 4.73
CA LYS A 112 -3.39 -5.79 5.54
C LYS A 112 -2.96 -7.05 6.28
N ILE A 113 -2.24 -7.95 5.62
CA ILE A 113 -1.67 -9.16 6.23
C ILE A 113 -0.79 -8.76 7.42
N VAL A 114 0.09 -7.77 7.25
CA VAL A 114 0.98 -7.30 8.31
C VAL A 114 0.22 -6.72 9.48
N VAL A 115 -0.75 -5.84 9.21
CA VAL A 115 -1.56 -5.19 10.25
C VAL A 115 -2.35 -6.21 11.07
N PHE A 116 -3.03 -7.16 10.39
CA PHE A 116 -3.87 -8.14 11.06
C PHE A 116 -3.08 -9.24 11.77
N LEU A 117 -1.99 -9.73 11.19
CA LEU A 117 -1.25 -10.87 11.75
C LEU A 117 -0.18 -10.46 12.76
N PHE A 118 0.45 -9.30 12.59
CA PHE A 118 1.65 -8.94 13.35
C PHE A 118 1.50 -7.64 14.15
N ALA A 119 0.95 -6.58 13.55
CA ALA A 119 1.03 -5.24 14.14
C ALA A 119 0.33 -5.12 15.51
N TRP A 120 -0.76 -5.85 15.73
CA TRP A 120 -1.48 -5.88 17.01
C TRP A 120 -0.65 -6.41 18.20
N ARG A 121 0.45 -7.12 17.93
CA ARG A 121 1.35 -7.69 18.96
C ARG A 121 2.54 -6.79 19.25
N TRP A 122 2.75 -5.71 18.50
CA TRP A 122 3.88 -4.82 18.71
C TRP A 122 3.58 -3.86 19.84
N LYS A 123 4.45 -3.83 20.85
CA LYS A 123 4.48 -2.72 21.80
C LYS A 123 4.98 -1.48 21.07
N LEU A 124 4.18 -0.42 21.10
CA LEU A 124 4.51 0.92 20.62
C LEU A 124 5.43 1.61 21.63
#